data_AF-A0A4S4L988-F1
#
_entry.id   AF-A0A4S4L988-F1
#
_cell.length_a   1.000
_cell.length_b   1.000
_cell.length_c   1.000
_cell.angle_alpha   90.00
_cell.angle_beta   90.00
_cell.angle_gamma   90.00
#
_symmetry.space_group_name_H-M   'P 1'
#
loop_
_entity.id
_entity.type
_entity.pdbx_description
1 polymer ?
#
loop_
_entity_poly.entity_id
_entity_poly.type
_entity_poly.pdbx_seq_one_letter_code
_entity_poly.pdbx_strand_id
1 'polypeptide(L)'
;MPRICEQDPNLEVCPEFTSACYLVLRERLIAADTHATVAVLLKESWTQENNARKVAFTQQKRQRFGDIDLSKPVPDYISPPPSSFAIEKLDKGEYVELYYFTKEGIEEANNRNMGMGIKNDNELTWEQYDHAWLILYQRVMIAGWPEAHVSSLLHFFSEINSHRYRARLPYGPRALLMYQATVRRAWHDELARGRGFNISLINEKLLGSIYSDIIWGEQAEAVREVEATSYSPGPPRTRAGSYHRQSSRSRSPAGSSFGPVRDQYSVSPAPSRKRARRRPRYGY
;
A
#
# COMPACT_ATOMS: atom_id res chain seq x y z
N MET A 1 -23.79 23.66 -17.79
CA MET A 1 -22.72 22.84 -17.18
C MET A 1 -22.16 23.64 -16.03
N PRO A 2 -22.48 23.34 -14.75
CA PRO A 2 -21.91 24.09 -13.64
C PRO A 2 -20.44 23.72 -13.51
N ARG A 3 -19.58 24.75 -13.45
CA ARG A 3 -18.14 24.61 -13.27
C ARG A 3 -17.85 23.97 -11.92
N ILE A 4 -16.89 23.06 -11.92
CA ILE A 4 -16.32 22.43 -10.73
C ILE A 4 -15.83 23.56 -9.81
N CYS A 5 -16.30 23.59 -8.55
CA CYS A 5 -15.74 24.48 -7.53
C CYS A 5 -14.43 23.87 -7.03
N GLU A 6 -13.34 24.08 -7.78
CA GLU A 6 -11.99 23.61 -7.40
C GLU A 6 -11.40 24.39 -6.22
N GLN A 7 -11.94 25.58 -5.91
CA GLN A 7 -11.49 26.43 -4.81
C GLN A 7 -12.56 26.50 -3.70
N ASP A 8 -12.13 26.34 -2.43
CA ASP A 8 -13.00 26.46 -1.26
C ASP A 8 -13.46 27.92 -1.09
N PRO A 9 -14.76 28.23 -1.30
CA PRO A 9 -15.28 29.59 -1.20
C PRO A 9 -15.17 30.19 0.21
N ASN A 10 -14.90 29.37 1.23
CA ASN A 10 -14.67 29.83 2.60
C ASN A 10 -13.31 30.50 2.78
N LEU A 11 -12.36 30.29 1.87
CA LEU A 11 -11.03 30.90 1.91
C LEU A 11 -10.95 32.22 1.14
N GLU A 12 -11.98 32.55 0.35
CA GLU A 12 -12.00 33.79 -0.43
C GLU A 12 -12.33 35.00 0.46
N VAL A 13 -11.48 36.03 0.37
CA VAL A 13 -11.66 37.31 1.06
C VAL A 13 -12.24 38.34 0.10
N CYS A 14 -13.26 39.08 0.54
CA CYS A 14 -13.88 40.13 -0.24
C CYS A 14 -12.84 41.23 -0.58
N PRO A 15 -12.66 41.58 -1.88
CA PRO A 15 -11.80 42.69 -2.25
C PRO A 15 -12.27 44.02 -1.65
N GLU A 16 -11.34 44.91 -1.35
CA GLU A 16 -11.66 46.23 -0.82
C GLU A 16 -12.13 47.17 -1.96
N PHE A 17 -13.42 47.10 -2.31
CA PHE A 17 -14.00 47.88 -3.43
C PHE A 17 -13.95 49.41 -3.25
N THR A 18 -13.63 49.91 -2.06
CA THR A 18 -13.37 51.33 -1.77
C THR A 18 -11.96 51.78 -2.17
N SER A 19 -11.04 50.84 -2.42
CA SER A 19 -9.65 51.11 -2.78
C SER A 19 -9.50 51.90 -4.10
N ALA A 20 -8.37 52.59 -4.22
CA ALA A 20 -7.99 53.34 -5.42
C ALA A 20 -7.96 52.46 -6.68
N CYS A 21 -7.61 51.17 -6.55
CA CYS A 21 -7.56 50.22 -7.65
C CYS A 21 -8.91 50.05 -8.38
N TYR A 22 -10.03 50.31 -7.68
CA TYR A 22 -11.38 50.21 -8.23
C TYR A 22 -11.99 51.58 -8.59
N LEU A 23 -11.25 52.69 -8.50
CA LEU A 23 -11.79 54.03 -8.83
C LEU A 23 -12.30 54.11 -10.26
N VAL A 24 -11.50 53.71 -11.24
CA VAL A 24 -11.87 53.76 -12.67
C VAL A 24 -13.13 52.94 -12.94
N LEU A 25 -13.25 51.77 -12.31
CA LEU A 25 -14.45 50.93 -12.42
C LEU A 25 -15.67 51.62 -11.81
N ARG A 26 -15.51 52.22 -10.61
CA ARG A 26 -16.59 52.95 -9.94
C ARG A 26 -17.02 54.18 -10.74
N GLU A 27 -16.10 54.95 -11.32
CA GLU A 27 -16.41 56.10 -12.20
C GLU A 27 -17.27 55.69 -13.40
N ARG A 28 -16.98 54.52 -14.00
CA ARG A 28 -17.74 54.01 -15.15
C ARG A 28 -19.14 53.54 -14.79
N LEU A 29 -19.35 53.12 -13.55
CA LEU A 29 -20.64 52.63 -13.03
C LEU A 29 -21.45 53.74 -12.35
N ILE A 30 -20.85 54.91 -12.09
CA ILE A 30 -21.53 56.06 -11.54
C ILE A 30 -22.48 56.64 -12.60
N ALA A 31 -23.76 56.53 -12.29
CA ALA A 31 -24.81 57.32 -12.93
C ALA A 31 -25.17 58.50 -12.00
N ALA A 32 -26.26 58.39 -11.23
CA ALA A 32 -26.69 59.39 -10.24
C ALA A 32 -26.19 59.10 -8.81
N ASP A 33 -25.30 58.13 -8.65
CA ASP A 33 -24.87 57.59 -7.36
C ASP A 33 -23.46 58.03 -6.95
N THR A 34 -23.12 57.83 -5.67
CA THR A 34 -21.77 58.11 -5.16
C THR A 34 -20.84 56.90 -5.31
N HIS A 35 -19.53 57.15 -5.38
CA HIS A 35 -18.51 56.09 -5.33
C HIS A 35 -18.62 55.18 -4.12
N ALA A 36 -19.12 55.69 -2.99
CA ALA A 36 -19.35 54.90 -1.79
C ALA A 36 -20.53 53.94 -2.00
N THR A 37 -21.64 54.42 -2.56
CA THR A 37 -22.81 53.60 -2.90
C THR A 37 -22.43 52.48 -3.89
N VAL A 38 -21.68 52.79 -4.94
CA VAL A 38 -21.23 51.78 -5.92
C VAL A 38 -20.31 50.73 -5.27
N ALA A 39 -19.41 51.14 -4.38
CA ALA A 39 -18.55 50.19 -3.66
C ALA A 39 -19.35 49.25 -2.73
N VAL A 40 -20.40 49.76 -2.07
CA VAL A 40 -21.31 48.94 -1.27
C VAL A 40 -22.04 47.92 -2.15
N LEU A 41 -22.60 48.35 -3.28
CA LEU A 41 -23.29 47.45 -4.22
C LEU A 41 -22.37 46.35 -4.77
N LEU A 42 -21.12 46.68 -5.08
CA LEU A 42 -20.12 45.69 -5.50
C LEU A 42 -19.80 44.67 -4.39
N LYS A 43 -19.67 45.15 -3.16
CA LYS A 43 -19.47 44.28 -1.98
C LYS A 43 -20.66 43.36 -1.74
N GLU A 44 -21.88 43.87 -1.83
CA GLU A 44 -23.10 43.11 -1.68
C GLU A 44 -23.23 42.03 -2.76
N SER A 45 -22.98 42.40 -4.02
CA SER A 45 -23.01 41.48 -5.16
C SER A 45 -22.00 40.34 -5.00
N TRP A 46 -20.75 40.67 -4.63
CA TRP A 46 -19.72 39.67 -4.36
C TRP A 46 -20.10 38.77 -3.18
N THR A 47 -20.65 39.34 -2.11
CA THR A 47 -21.05 38.59 -0.91
C THR A 47 -22.19 37.63 -1.23
N GLN A 48 -23.17 38.05 -2.02
CA GLN A 48 -24.28 37.21 -2.47
C GLN A 48 -23.77 36.02 -3.31
N GLU A 49 -22.89 36.27 -4.27
CA GLU A 49 -22.30 35.22 -5.10
C GLU A 49 -21.42 34.26 -4.27
N ASN A 50 -20.58 34.78 -3.37
CA ASN A 50 -19.77 33.95 -2.49
C ASN A 50 -20.64 33.09 -1.55
N ASN A 51 -21.70 33.66 -0.98
CA ASN A 51 -22.64 32.91 -0.15
C ASN A 51 -23.36 31.81 -0.93
N ALA A 52 -23.76 32.08 -2.18
CA ALA A 52 -24.34 31.05 -3.04
C ALA A 52 -23.35 29.91 -3.33
N ARG A 53 -22.07 30.24 -3.59
CA ARG A 53 -21.00 29.24 -3.75
C ARG A 53 -20.74 28.45 -2.48
N LYS A 54 -20.76 29.07 -1.29
CA LYS A 54 -20.66 28.38 0.00
C LYS A 54 -21.83 27.41 0.24
N VAL A 55 -23.05 27.80 -0.11
CA VAL A 55 -24.24 26.94 -0.02
C VAL A 55 -24.09 25.75 -0.98
N ALA A 56 -23.71 25.99 -2.23
CA ALA A 56 -23.49 24.94 -3.22
C ALA A 56 -22.37 23.97 -2.79
N PHE A 57 -21.26 24.49 -2.27
CA PHE A 57 -20.14 23.71 -1.73
C PHE A 57 -20.56 22.85 -0.53
N THR A 58 -21.39 23.41 0.36
CA THR A 58 -21.96 22.68 1.51
C THR A 58 -22.93 21.59 1.07
N GLN A 59 -23.79 21.89 0.10
CA GLN A 59 -24.74 20.94 -0.47
C GLN A 59 -24.03 19.80 -1.21
N GLN A 60 -22.95 20.10 -1.94
CA GLN A 60 -22.08 19.11 -2.57
C GLN A 60 -21.44 18.17 -1.53
N LYS A 61 -20.93 18.71 -0.41
CA LYS A 61 -20.43 17.87 0.70
C LYS A 61 -21.52 16.98 1.31
N ARG A 62 -22.77 17.48 1.41
CA ARG A 62 -23.93 16.72 1.93
C ARG A 62 -24.46 15.66 0.96
N GLN A 63 -24.31 15.85 -0.34
CA GLN A 63 -24.66 14.86 -1.37
C GLN A 63 -23.72 13.64 -1.41
N ARG A 64 -22.72 13.55 -0.53
CA ARG A 64 -21.82 12.38 -0.40
C ARG A 64 -22.49 11.14 0.21
N PHE A 65 -23.68 11.25 0.78
CA PHE A 65 -24.41 10.07 1.25
C PHE A 65 -25.22 9.48 0.09
N GLY A 66 -24.96 8.21 -0.22
CA GLY A 66 -25.79 7.46 -1.16
C GLY A 66 -27.13 7.05 -0.54
N ASP A 67 -28.01 6.49 -1.38
CA ASP A 67 -29.28 5.94 -0.93
C ASP A 67 -29.08 4.68 -0.06
N ILE A 68 -29.90 4.53 0.97
CA ILE A 68 -29.86 3.39 1.89
C ILE A 68 -30.86 2.33 1.41
N ASP A 69 -30.36 1.13 1.10
CA ASP A 69 -31.21 -0.04 0.88
C ASP A 69 -31.66 -0.61 2.24
N LEU A 70 -32.87 -0.24 2.66
CA LEU A 70 -33.46 -0.67 3.93
C LEU A 70 -33.76 -2.18 4.01
N SER A 71 -33.68 -2.91 2.89
CA SER A 71 -33.90 -4.35 2.83
C SER A 71 -32.63 -5.17 3.02
N LYS A 72 -31.46 -4.52 2.98
CA LYS A 72 -30.17 -5.19 3.06
C LYS A 72 -29.69 -5.28 4.52
N PRO A 73 -29.52 -6.49 5.08
CA PRO A 73 -29.00 -6.65 6.44
C PRO A 73 -27.54 -6.21 6.51
N VAL A 74 -27.07 -5.92 7.73
CA VAL A 74 -25.65 -5.65 8.00
C VAL A 74 -24.81 -6.83 7.50
N PRO A 75 -23.71 -6.61 6.75
CA PRO A 75 -22.83 -7.69 6.31
C PRO A 75 -22.27 -8.50 7.49
N ASP A 76 -22.09 -9.81 7.30
CA ASP A 76 -21.49 -10.73 8.30
C ASP A 76 -20.06 -10.31 8.72
N TYR A 77 -19.41 -9.47 7.91
CA TYR A 77 -18.09 -8.91 8.18
C TYR A 77 -18.02 -7.47 7.66
N ILE A 78 -17.74 -6.52 8.56
CA ILE A 78 -17.47 -5.12 8.23
C ILE A 78 -15.95 -4.95 8.25
N SER A 79 -15.34 -4.79 7.07
CA SER A 79 -13.90 -4.51 7.01
C SER A 79 -13.64 -3.17 7.70
N PRO A 80 -12.75 -3.11 8.71
CA PRO A 80 -12.48 -1.87 9.40
C PRO A 80 -11.77 -0.89 8.45
N PRO A 81 -11.88 0.43 8.69
CA PRO A 81 -11.19 1.40 7.85
C PRO A 81 -9.66 1.23 7.98
N PRO A 82 -8.89 1.64 6.97
CA PRO A 82 -7.44 1.77 7.10
C PRO A 82 -7.06 2.60 8.32
N SER A 83 -5.89 2.33 8.88
CA SER A 83 -5.36 3.00 10.06
C SER A 83 -5.42 4.53 9.93
N SER A 84 -5.75 5.22 11.03
CA SER A 84 -5.75 6.69 11.08
C SER A 84 -4.40 7.27 10.68
N PHE A 85 -3.30 6.59 10.99
CA PHE A 85 -1.94 6.98 10.57
C PHE A 85 -1.79 7.03 9.04
N ALA A 86 -2.26 5.98 8.36
CA ALA A 86 -2.20 5.90 6.90
C ALA A 86 -3.09 6.97 6.25
N ILE A 87 -4.27 7.21 6.81
CA ILE A 87 -5.18 8.27 6.35
C ILE A 87 -4.54 9.65 6.54
N GLU A 88 -3.97 9.94 7.71
CA GLU A 88 -3.35 11.24 8.00
C GLU A 88 -2.17 11.53 7.05
N LYS A 89 -1.36 10.52 6.73
CA LYS A 89 -0.30 10.66 5.73
C LYS A 89 -0.85 10.92 4.32
N LEU A 90 -1.92 10.25 3.92
CA LEU A 90 -2.57 10.51 2.64
C LEU A 90 -3.16 11.93 2.57
N ASP A 91 -3.76 12.42 3.65
CA ASP A 91 -4.28 13.80 3.71
C ASP A 91 -3.15 14.84 3.54
N LYS A 92 -1.92 14.51 3.93
CA LYS A 92 -0.73 15.34 3.72
C LYS A 92 -0.07 15.13 2.34
N GLY A 93 -0.54 14.18 1.54
CA GLY A 93 0.09 13.82 0.25
C GLY A 93 1.41 13.03 0.40
N GLU A 94 1.69 12.49 1.57
CA GLU A 94 2.92 11.76 1.85
C GLU A 94 2.87 10.32 1.32
N TYR A 95 4.06 9.72 1.13
CA TYR A 95 4.17 8.31 0.80
C TYR A 95 3.70 7.42 1.97
N VAL A 96 2.88 6.42 1.64
CA VAL A 96 2.40 5.37 2.53
C VAL A 96 2.55 4.04 1.83
N GLU A 97 3.10 3.06 2.55
CA GLU A 97 3.21 1.67 2.12
C GLU A 97 1.82 1.09 1.82
N LEU A 98 1.71 0.35 0.71
CA LEU A 98 0.50 -0.36 0.31
C LEU A 98 0.03 -1.35 1.36
N TYR A 99 0.93 -1.87 2.20
CA TYR A 99 0.59 -2.81 3.25
C TYR A 99 -0.53 -2.30 4.16
N TYR A 100 -0.58 -1.00 4.47
CA TYR A 100 -1.66 -0.40 5.28
C TYR A 100 -3.07 -0.53 4.68
N PHE A 101 -3.15 -0.85 3.39
CA PHE A 101 -4.39 -1.00 2.64
C PHE A 101 -4.67 -2.45 2.24
N THR A 102 -3.83 -3.40 2.64
CA THR A 102 -4.17 -4.83 2.53
C THR A 102 -5.13 -5.22 3.64
N LYS A 103 -5.84 -6.34 3.48
CA LYS A 103 -6.71 -6.87 4.53
C LYS A 103 -5.94 -7.08 5.84
N GLU A 104 -4.74 -7.67 5.75
CA GLU A 104 -3.90 -7.96 6.91
C GLU A 104 -3.41 -6.68 7.57
N GLY A 105 -2.89 -5.72 6.81
CA GLY A 105 -2.39 -4.47 7.38
C GLY A 105 -3.49 -3.62 8.00
N ILE A 106 -4.71 -3.65 7.44
CA ILE A 106 -5.90 -3.03 8.04
C ILE A 106 -6.25 -3.69 9.38
N GLU A 107 -6.24 -5.02 9.45
CA GLU A 107 -6.56 -5.75 10.69
C GLU A 107 -5.46 -5.57 11.76
N GLU A 108 -4.19 -5.69 11.39
CA GLU A 108 -3.03 -5.53 12.27
C GLU A 108 -2.93 -4.11 12.82
N ALA A 109 -3.06 -3.08 11.97
CA ALA A 109 -2.92 -1.69 12.42
C ALA A 109 -4.07 -1.21 13.32
N ASN A 110 -5.22 -1.89 13.26
CA ASN A 110 -6.34 -1.63 14.17
C ASN A 110 -6.24 -2.46 15.47
N ASN A 111 -5.41 -3.51 15.51
CA ASN A 111 -5.20 -4.35 16.68
C ASN A 111 -3.96 -3.93 17.48
N ARG A 112 -4.17 -3.17 18.57
CA ARG A 112 -3.10 -2.62 19.44
C ARG A 112 -2.16 -3.67 20.04
N ASN A 113 -2.53 -4.95 20.05
CA ASN A 113 -1.75 -6.04 20.63
C ASN A 113 -0.86 -6.78 19.61
N MET A 114 -0.99 -6.49 18.31
CA MET A 114 -0.11 -7.06 17.28
C MET A 114 0.98 -6.04 16.92
N GLY A 115 2.25 -6.46 17.00
CA GLY A 115 3.34 -5.68 16.42
C GLY A 115 3.14 -5.58 14.91
N MET A 116 3.17 -4.38 14.36
CA MET A 116 2.95 -4.17 12.93
C MET A 116 4.18 -4.62 12.15
N GLY A 117 4.11 -5.79 11.51
CA GLY A 117 5.14 -6.26 10.59
C GLY A 117 5.02 -5.56 9.25
N ILE A 118 5.23 -4.24 9.21
CA ILE A 118 5.03 -3.40 8.02
C ILE A 118 5.87 -3.96 6.88
N LYS A 119 5.20 -4.43 5.82
CA LYS A 119 5.85 -4.88 4.60
C LYS A 119 6.08 -3.72 3.65
N ASN A 120 7.25 -3.70 3.04
CA ASN A 120 7.50 -2.81 1.92
C ASN A 120 6.65 -3.22 0.72
N ASP A 121 6.38 -2.26 -0.16
CA ASP A 121 5.63 -2.43 -1.40
C ASP A 121 6.16 -3.54 -2.32
N ASN A 122 7.47 -3.80 -2.31
CA ASN A 122 8.13 -4.85 -3.08
C ASN A 122 8.09 -6.23 -2.41
N GLU A 123 7.70 -6.31 -1.13
CA GLU A 123 7.58 -7.54 -0.34
C GLU A 123 6.14 -8.09 -0.34
N LEU A 124 5.20 -7.35 -0.93
CA LEU A 124 3.81 -7.77 -1.05
C LEU A 124 3.68 -8.98 -1.97
N THR A 125 2.68 -9.81 -1.70
CA THR A 125 2.21 -10.75 -2.73
C THR A 125 1.44 -10.00 -3.80
N TRP A 126 1.25 -10.63 -4.98
CA TRP A 126 0.44 -10.02 -6.03
C TRP A 126 -1.01 -9.78 -5.58
N GLU A 127 -1.59 -10.71 -4.82
CA GLU A 127 -2.95 -10.58 -4.27
C GLU A 127 -3.05 -9.43 -3.27
N GLN A 128 -2.05 -9.29 -2.39
CA GLN A 128 -1.97 -8.17 -1.47
C GLN A 128 -1.86 -6.83 -2.21
N TYR A 129 -0.99 -6.76 -3.22
CA TYR A 129 -0.87 -5.59 -4.08
C TYR A 129 -2.21 -5.25 -4.74
N ASP A 130 -2.87 -6.23 -5.40
CA ASP A 130 -4.12 -6.03 -6.14
C ASP A 130 -5.23 -5.48 -5.25
N HIS A 131 -5.35 -6.00 -4.03
CA HIS A 131 -6.30 -5.47 -3.05
C HIS A 131 -5.91 -4.06 -2.58
N ALA A 132 -4.65 -3.88 -2.21
CA ALA A 132 -4.17 -2.64 -1.58
C ALA A 132 -4.26 -1.42 -2.50
N TRP A 133 -3.90 -1.55 -3.79
CA TRP A 133 -3.90 -0.39 -4.68
C TRP A 133 -5.32 0.15 -4.93
N LEU A 134 -6.34 -0.73 -4.97
CA LEU A 134 -7.74 -0.33 -5.11
C LEU A 134 -8.21 0.48 -3.89
N ILE A 135 -7.89 0.01 -2.69
CA ILE A 135 -8.25 0.70 -1.45
C ILE A 135 -7.48 2.02 -1.33
N LEU A 136 -6.18 2.04 -1.66
CA LEU A 136 -5.38 3.26 -1.73
C LEU A 136 -6.01 4.28 -2.68
N TYR A 137 -6.36 3.86 -3.90
CA TYR A 137 -6.97 4.74 -4.90
C TYR A 137 -8.27 5.38 -4.38
N GLN A 138 -9.15 4.60 -3.76
CA GLN A 138 -10.37 5.13 -3.14
C GLN A 138 -10.05 6.16 -2.04
N ARG A 139 -9.01 5.92 -1.23
CA ARG A 139 -8.62 6.83 -0.15
C ARG A 139 -8.02 8.13 -0.69
N VAL A 140 -7.20 8.05 -1.74
CA VAL A 140 -6.65 9.21 -2.44
C VAL A 140 -7.77 10.08 -3.05
N MET A 141 -8.81 9.47 -3.62
CA MET A 141 -10.02 10.18 -4.08
C MET A 141 -10.75 10.89 -2.94
N ILE A 142 -10.91 10.23 -1.80
CA ILE A 142 -11.59 10.78 -0.61
C ILE A 142 -10.80 11.93 0.01
N ALA A 143 -9.47 11.83 0.02
CA ALA A 143 -8.54 12.87 0.49
C ALA A 143 -8.52 14.11 -0.42
N GLY A 144 -9.15 14.05 -1.60
CA GLY A 144 -9.30 15.21 -2.48
C GLY A 144 -8.00 15.62 -3.17
N TRP A 145 -7.14 14.66 -3.53
CA TRP A 145 -5.90 14.96 -4.25
C TRP A 145 -6.19 15.61 -5.62
N PRO A 146 -5.24 16.40 -6.17
CA PRO A 146 -5.38 16.98 -7.50
C PRO A 146 -5.68 15.92 -8.57
N GLU A 147 -6.64 16.18 -9.46
CA GLU A 147 -7.12 15.20 -10.46
C GLU A 147 -5.99 14.60 -11.31
N ALA A 148 -5.00 15.42 -11.68
CA ALA A 148 -3.83 14.96 -12.42
C ALA A 148 -3.03 13.88 -11.66
N HIS A 149 -2.88 14.03 -10.33
CA HIS A 149 -2.15 13.06 -9.49
C HIS A 149 -2.95 11.76 -9.35
N VAL A 150 -4.25 11.89 -9.10
CA VAL A 150 -5.19 10.76 -9.01
C VAL A 150 -5.18 9.94 -10.31
N SER A 151 -5.38 10.60 -11.45
CA SER A 151 -5.42 9.96 -12.77
C SER A 151 -4.09 9.28 -13.08
N SER A 152 -2.96 9.95 -12.83
CA SER A 152 -1.63 9.38 -13.06
C SER A 152 -1.41 8.11 -12.22
N LEU A 153 -1.81 8.09 -10.94
CA LEU A 153 -1.74 6.90 -10.08
C LEU A 153 -2.66 5.78 -10.55
N LEU A 154 -3.92 6.08 -10.91
CA LEU A 154 -4.87 5.09 -11.42
C LEU A 154 -4.32 4.41 -12.67
N HIS A 155 -3.84 5.20 -13.64
CA HIS A 155 -3.26 4.67 -14.86
C HIS A 155 -2.01 3.85 -14.55
N PHE A 156 -1.13 4.33 -13.68
CA PHE A 156 0.05 3.57 -13.27
C PHE A 156 -0.28 2.19 -12.70
N PHE A 157 -1.17 2.10 -11.70
CA PHE A 157 -1.53 0.79 -11.13
C PHE A 157 -2.22 -0.12 -12.14
N SER A 158 -3.06 0.46 -13.01
CA SER A 158 -3.74 -0.27 -14.08
C SER A 158 -2.73 -0.85 -15.08
N GLU A 159 -1.75 -0.05 -15.50
CA GLU A 159 -0.67 -0.48 -16.39
C GLU A 159 0.18 -1.57 -15.74
N ILE A 160 0.53 -1.45 -14.46
CA ILE A 160 1.26 -2.52 -13.74
C ILE A 160 0.44 -3.82 -13.71
N ASN A 161 -0.87 -3.74 -13.52
CA ASN A 161 -1.74 -4.92 -13.47
C ASN A 161 -1.88 -5.66 -14.79
N SER A 162 -1.96 -4.93 -15.90
CA SER A 162 -2.13 -5.48 -17.25
C SER A 162 -0.80 -5.66 -17.99
N HIS A 163 0.33 -5.26 -17.39
CA HIS A 163 1.62 -5.24 -18.07
C HIS A 163 2.04 -6.61 -18.61
N ARG A 164 2.69 -6.64 -19.79
CA ARG A 164 3.20 -7.88 -20.42
C ARG A 164 4.15 -8.70 -19.54
N TYR A 165 4.87 -8.06 -18.61
CA TYR A 165 5.74 -8.77 -17.67
C TYR A 165 4.96 -9.62 -16.68
N ARG A 166 3.66 -9.36 -16.50
CA ARG A 166 2.81 -10.12 -15.60
C ARG A 166 2.75 -11.61 -15.96
N ALA A 167 2.83 -11.92 -17.25
CA ALA A 167 2.83 -13.28 -17.79
C ALA A 167 4.23 -13.93 -17.83
N ARG A 168 5.31 -13.18 -17.55
CA ARG A 168 6.69 -13.67 -17.62
C ARG A 168 7.11 -14.36 -16.32
N LEU A 169 6.55 -15.53 -16.08
CA LEU A 169 6.86 -16.31 -14.88
C LEU A 169 8.29 -16.89 -14.93
N PRO A 170 8.93 -17.10 -13.76
CA PRO A 170 8.42 -16.78 -12.41
C PRO A 170 8.68 -15.33 -11.95
N TYR A 171 9.63 -14.63 -12.58
CA TYR A 171 10.19 -13.37 -12.04
C TYR A 171 9.40 -12.11 -12.40
N GLY A 172 8.54 -12.16 -13.41
CA GLY A 172 7.83 -11.01 -13.94
C GLY A 172 6.95 -10.26 -12.93
N PRO A 173 6.08 -10.94 -12.17
CA PRO A 173 5.30 -10.31 -11.10
C PRO A 173 6.18 -9.65 -10.03
N ARG A 174 7.27 -10.31 -9.61
CA ARG A 174 8.22 -9.75 -8.63
C ARG A 174 8.91 -8.48 -9.17
N ALA A 175 9.31 -8.49 -10.44
CA ALA A 175 9.91 -7.32 -11.08
C ALA A 175 8.94 -6.13 -11.15
N LEU A 176 7.66 -6.40 -11.46
CA LEU A 176 6.61 -5.38 -11.46
C LEU A 176 6.37 -4.79 -10.06
N LEU A 177 6.33 -5.62 -9.02
CA LEU A 177 6.19 -5.15 -7.64
C LEU A 177 7.41 -4.35 -7.16
N MET A 178 8.62 -4.74 -7.58
CA MET A 178 9.84 -3.99 -7.26
C MET A 178 9.91 -2.66 -8.01
N TYR A 179 9.55 -2.65 -9.30
CA TYR A 179 9.43 -1.43 -10.09
C TYR A 179 8.40 -0.48 -9.47
N GLN A 180 7.21 -0.98 -9.10
CA GLN A 180 6.17 -0.10 -8.59
C GLN A 180 6.55 0.53 -7.25
N ALA A 181 7.16 -0.24 -6.35
CA ALA A 181 7.66 0.25 -5.07
C ALA A 181 8.70 1.35 -5.26
N THR A 182 9.66 1.12 -6.16
CA THR A 182 10.77 2.04 -6.44
C THR A 182 10.25 3.34 -7.04
N VAL A 183 9.42 3.23 -8.07
CA VAL A 183 8.93 4.39 -8.83
C VAL A 183 7.94 5.21 -8.02
N ARG A 184 7.06 4.59 -7.23
CA ARG A 184 6.14 5.34 -6.36
C ARG A 184 6.87 6.15 -5.30
N ARG A 185 7.87 5.58 -4.64
CA ARG A 185 8.69 6.31 -3.66
C ARG A 185 9.37 7.51 -4.31
N ALA A 186 10.07 7.28 -5.43
CA ALA A 186 10.73 8.35 -6.18
C ALA A 186 9.74 9.42 -6.67
N TRP A 187 8.53 9.03 -7.08
CA TRP A 187 7.49 9.95 -7.52
C TRP A 187 6.99 10.86 -6.40
N HIS A 188 6.71 10.30 -5.21
CA HIS A 188 6.37 11.10 -4.03
C HIS A 188 7.50 12.06 -3.62
N ASP A 189 8.75 11.58 -3.63
CA ASP A 189 9.92 12.39 -3.30
C ASP A 189 10.11 13.57 -4.26
N GLU A 190 9.96 13.35 -5.57
CA GLU A 190 10.06 14.43 -6.56
C GLU A 190 8.84 15.34 -6.59
N LEU A 191 7.64 14.83 -6.29
CA LEU A 191 6.45 15.65 -6.09
C LEU A 191 6.62 16.63 -4.92
N ALA A 192 7.16 16.16 -3.79
CA ALA A 192 7.44 17.02 -2.63
C ALA A 192 8.42 18.17 -2.96
N ARG A 193 9.22 18.03 -4.04
CA ARG A 193 10.16 19.04 -4.53
C ARG A 193 9.61 19.88 -5.69
N GLY A 194 8.35 19.67 -6.09
CA GLY A 194 7.74 20.35 -7.24
C GLY A 194 8.26 19.89 -8.60
N ARG A 195 8.87 18.70 -8.68
CA ARG A 195 9.43 18.10 -9.90
C ARG A 195 8.81 16.74 -10.24
N GLY A 196 7.56 16.54 -9.85
CA GLY A 196 6.84 15.31 -10.13
C GLY A 196 6.84 14.97 -11.62
N PHE A 197 6.96 13.68 -11.93
CA PHE A 197 6.87 13.15 -13.29
C PHE A 197 5.55 12.39 -13.47
N ASN A 198 5.17 12.13 -14.73
CA ASN A 198 3.99 11.31 -15.01
C ASN A 198 4.30 9.83 -14.73
N ILE A 199 3.81 9.35 -13.58
CA ILE A 199 4.05 7.98 -13.13
C ILE A 199 3.36 6.92 -14.01
N SER A 200 2.33 7.27 -14.78
CA SER A 200 1.63 6.29 -15.64
C SER A 200 2.45 5.81 -16.83
N LEU A 201 3.50 6.54 -17.20
CA LEU A 201 4.39 6.15 -18.29
C LEU A 201 5.43 5.15 -17.77
N ILE A 202 5.18 3.86 -18.01
CA ILE A 202 6.09 2.80 -17.58
C ILE A 202 7.43 2.93 -18.32
N ASN A 203 8.50 3.13 -17.55
CA ASN A 203 9.86 3.16 -18.04
C ASN A 203 10.33 1.72 -18.31
N GLU A 204 10.12 1.25 -19.53
CA GLU A 204 10.48 -0.08 -20.00
C GLU A 204 11.98 -0.40 -19.85
N LYS A 205 12.85 0.62 -19.91
CA LYS A 205 14.29 0.44 -19.71
C LYS A 205 14.61 0.12 -18.25
N LEU A 206 14.02 0.89 -17.33
CA LEU A 206 14.18 0.67 -15.89
C LEU A 206 13.52 -0.64 -15.44
N LEU A 207 12.32 -0.95 -15.94
CA LEU A 207 11.67 -2.23 -15.65
C LEU A 207 12.49 -3.41 -16.20
N GLY A 208 13.04 -3.27 -17.40
CA GLY A 208 13.94 -4.24 -18.00
C GLY A 208 15.20 -4.48 -17.15
N SER A 209 15.85 -3.42 -16.65
CA SER A 209 17.02 -3.58 -15.78
C SER A 209 16.66 -4.27 -14.47
N ILE A 210 15.57 -3.87 -13.80
CA ILE A 210 15.09 -4.51 -12.57
C ILE A 210 14.82 -6.00 -12.79
N TYR A 211 14.15 -6.35 -13.89
CA TYR A 211 13.86 -7.74 -14.22
C TYR A 211 15.12 -8.56 -14.45
N SER A 212 16.08 -8.01 -15.21
CA SER A 212 17.32 -8.71 -15.47
C SER A 212 18.18 -8.83 -14.20
N ASP A 213 18.22 -7.81 -13.34
CA ASP A 213 18.91 -7.85 -12.04
C ASP A 213 18.37 -8.95 -11.13
N ILE A 214 17.05 -9.17 -11.11
CA ILE A 214 16.43 -10.30 -10.40
C ILE A 214 16.98 -11.63 -10.95
N ILE A 215 17.00 -11.81 -12.28
CA ILE A 215 17.48 -13.04 -12.91
C ILE A 215 18.96 -13.28 -12.57
N TRP A 216 19.81 -12.27 -12.70
CA TRP A 216 21.24 -12.38 -12.39
C TRP A 216 21.48 -12.68 -10.91
N GLY A 217 20.70 -12.07 -10.01
CA GLY A 217 20.78 -12.35 -8.58
C GLY A 217 20.46 -13.81 -8.24
N GLU A 218 19.38 -14.35 -8.80
CA GLU A 218 18.94 -15.74 -8.58
C GLU A 218 19.93 -16.75 -9.15
N GLN A 219 20.48 -16.48 -10.35
CA GLN A 219 21.53 -17.33 -10.94
C GLN A 219 22.79 -17.33 -10.08
N ALA A 220 23.20 -16.18 -9.54
CA ALA A 220 24.35 -16.09 -8.65
C ALA A 220 24.12 -16.83 -7.32
N GLU A 221 22.90 -16.78 -6.76
CA GLU A 221 22.54 -17.55 -5.56
C GLU A 221 22.55 -19.05 -5.80
N ALA A 222 21.99 -19.51 -6.92
CA ALA A 222 22.01 -20.93 -7.28
C ALA A 222 23.44 -21.47 -7.44
N VAL A 223 24.35 -20.70 -8.05
CA VAL A 223 25.77 -21.08 -8.15
C VAL A 223 26.40 -21.20 -6.76
N ARG A 224 26.17 -20.22 -5.87
CA ARG A 224 26.68 -20.27 -4.48
C ARG A 224 26.17 -21.48 -3.71
N GLU A 225 24.91 -21.86 -3.88
CA GLU A 225 24.32 -23.01 -3.20
C GLU A 225 24.90 -24.35 -3.70
N VAL A 226 25.12 -24.48 -5.01
CA VAL A 226 25.80 -25.63 -5.62
C VAL A 226 27.24 -25.73 -5.12
N GLU A 227 27.98 -24.62 -5.09
CA GLU A 227 29.34 -24.56 -4.56
C GLU A 227 29.39 -24.97 -3.08
N ALA A 228 28.47 -24.44 -2.26
CA ALA A 228 28.37 -24.77 -0.84
C ALA A 228 28.05 -26.25 -0.59
N THR A 229 27.22 -26.87 -1.44
CA THR A 229 26.84 -28.29 -1.34
C THR A 229 27.95 -29.22 -1.83
N SER A 230 28.77 -28.77 -2.79
CA SER A 230 29.88 -29.55 -3.35
C SER A 230 31.10 -29.64 -2.42
N TYR A 231 31.21 -28.75 -1.43
CA TYR A 231 32.28 -28.77 -0.45
C TYR A 231 31.98 -29.74 0.69
N SER A 232 32.42 -31.01 0.54
CA SER A 232 32.48 -31.96 1.65
C SER A 232 33.86 -31.86 2.32
N PRO A 233 33.98 -31.44 3.60
CA PRO A 233 35.27 -31.44 4.27
C PRO A 233 35.74 -32.88 4.42
N GLY A 234 36.80 -33.26 3.71
CA GLY A 234 37.42 -34.57 3.87
C GLY A 234 37.77 -34.80 5.36
N PRO A 235 37.62 -36.03 5.87
CA PRO A 235 37.81 -36.31 7.29
C PRO A 235 39.22 -35.89 7.71
N PRO A 236 39.39 -35.30 8.90
CA PRO A 236 40.70 -34.85 9.35
C PRO A 236 41.65 -36.04 9.38
N ARG A 237 42.75 -35.94 8.62
CA ARG A 237 43.86 -36.90 8.69
C ARG A 237 44.40 -36.90 10.13
N THR A 238 44.05 -37.94 10.88
CA THR A 238 44.69 -38.24 12.17
C THR A 238 46.17 -38.51 11.92
N ARG A 239 46.99 -37.53 12.29
CA ARG A 239 48.44 -37.63 12.28
C ARG A 239 48.82 -38.68 13.33
N ALA A 240 49.31 -39.83 12.87
CA ALA A 240 49.81 -40.90 13.72
C ALA A 240 50.88 -40.36 14.68
N GLY A 241 50.52 -40.29 15.96
CA GLY A 241 51.40 -39.91 17.06
C GLY A 241 52.25 -41.10 17.48
N SER A 242 53.56 -40.91 17.37
CA SER A 242 54.63 -41.81 17.75
C SER A 242 54.50 -42.35 19.18
N TYR A 243 54.81 -43.63 19.30
CA TYR A 243 54.97 -44.41 20.53
C TYR A 243 55.93 -43.73 21.51
N HIS A 244 55.51 -43.56 22.77
CA HIS A 244 56.42 -43.40 23.90
C HIS A 244 55.98 -44.28 25.07
N ARG A 245 56.99 -44.88 25.67
CA ARG A 245 56.98 -46.06 26.55
C ARG A 245 57.07 -45.62 28.02
N GLN A 246 56.63 -46.53 28.90
CA GLN A 246 56.88 -46.64 30.36
C GLN A 246 55.81 -46.00 31.26
N SER A 247 55.43 -46.53 32.43
CA SER A 247 55.54 -47.86 33.04
C SER A 247 54.59 -47.87 34.26
N SER A 248 53.82 -48.95 34.41
CA SER A 248 53.34 -49.59 35.66
C SER A 248 52.95 -48.74 36.89
N ARG A 249 51.68 -48.86 37.32
CA ARG A 249 51.33 -49.36 38.67
C ARG A 249 49.85 -49.78 38.81
N SER A 250 49.72 -51.01 39.28
CA SER A 250 48.58 -51.78 39.83
C SER A 250 47.53 -51.05 40.68
N ARG A 251 46.23 -51.33 40.43
CA ARG A 251 45.28 -52.04 41.34
C ARG A 251 43.85 -52.02 40.76
N SER A 252 43.17 -53.16 40.79
CA SER A 252 41.71 -53.33 40.64
C SER A 252 41.11 -53.74 42.01
N PRO A 253 39.82 -54.13 42.18
CA PRO A 253 38.62 -54.01 41.33
C PRO A 253 37.33 -53.61 42.12
N ALA A 254 36.16 -53.75 41.46
CA ALA A 254 34.77 -53.88 41.96
C ALA A 254 33.93 -52.58 41.99
N GLY A 255 32.65 -52.56 41.57
CA GLY A 255 31.72 -53.66 41.32
C GLY A 255 30.58 -53.29 40.37
N SER A 256 30.01 -54.35 39.81
CA SER A 256 28.76 -54.45 39.06
C SER A 256 27.54 -54.03 39.90
N SER A 257 26.49 -53.48 39.27
CA SER A 257 25.16 -54.11 39.26
C SER A 257 24.07 -53.23 38.60
N PHE A 258 23.50 -53.78 37.51
CA PHE A 258 22.07 -53.85 37.13
C PHE A 258 21.11 -52.64 37.23
N GLY A 259 20.38 -52.40 36.11
CA GLY A 259 19.10 -51.67 36.02
C GLY A 259 17.93 -52.42 36.71
N PRO A 260 16.62 -52.11 36.49
CA PRO A 260 15.98 -52.06 35.16
C PRO A 260 14.77 -51.05 35.01
N VAL A 261 14.42 -50.61 33.79
CA VAL A 261 13.22 -50.97 32.95
C VAL A 261 11.86 -50.36 33.35
N ARG A 262 11.20 -49.75 32.33
CA ARG A 262 9.75 -49.66 31.97
C ARG A 262 9.39 -48.23 31.53
N ASP A 263 8.57 -47.96 30.52
CA ASP A 263 7.74 -48.80 29.66
C ASP A 263 7.56 -48.10 28.31
N GLN A 264 7.45 -48.91 27.27
CA GLN A 264 6.98 -48.57 25.94
C GLN A 264 5.45 -48.45 25.96
N TYR A 265 4.87 -47.54 25.17
CA TYR A 265 3.69 -47.88 24.34
C TYR A 265 3.67 -47.02 23.07
N SER A 266 3.91 -47.71 21.96
CA SER A 266 3.63 -47.33 20.58
C SER A 266 2.12 -47.37 20.31
N VAL A 267 1.56 -46.41 19.56
CA VAL A 267 0.46 -46.68 18.62
C VAL A 267 0.51 -45.72 17.40
N SER A 268 0.45 -46.29 16.21
CA SER A 268 0.07 -45.72 14.91
C SER A 268 -0.36 -46.91 14.02
N PRO A 269 -1.06 -46.79 12.86
CA PRO A 269 -1.94 -45.74 12.31
C PRO A 269 -3.23 -46.28 11.59
N ALA A 270 -4.06 -45.35 11.06
CA ALA A 270 -4.97 -45.43 9.87
C ALA A 270 -6.34 -46.18 9.97
N PRO A 271 -7.30 -46.11 9.00
CA PRO A 271 -7.33 -45.40 7.70
C PRO A 271 -8.67 -44.70 7.25
N SER A 272 -8.51 -43.94 6.16
CA SER A 272 -9.40 -43.45 5.07
C SER A 272 -10.72 -44.19 4.73
N ARG A 273 -11.79 -43.44 4.35
CA ARG A 273 -12.67 -43.77 3.18
C ARG A 273 -13.59 -42.61 2.70
N LYS A 274 -13.84 -42.64 1.39
CA LYS A 274 -14.47 -41.65 0.48
C LYS A 274 -16.00 -41.75 0.36
N ARG A 275 -16.58 -40.74 -0.35
CA ARG A 275 -17.82 -40.68 -1.20
C ARG A 275 -19.15 -40.34 -0.47
N ALA A 276 -20.16 -39.69 -1.04
CA ALA A 276 -20.40 -38.96 -2.29
C ALA A 276 -21.81 -38.31 -2.28
N ARG A 277 -21.99 -37.19 -3.02
CA ARG A 277 -23.20 -36.68 -3.73
C ARG A 277 -24.51 -36.40 -2.96
N ARG A 278 -25.05 -35.18 -3.13
CA ARG A 278 -26.26 -34.89 -3.96
C ARG A 278 -26.56 -33.38 -4.06
N ARG A 279 -26.81 -32.91 -5.29
CA ARG A 279 -27.46 -31.62 -5.62
C ARG A 279 -28.97 -31.75 -5.42
N PRO A 280 -29.69 -30.63 -5.23
CA PRO A 280 -31.04 -30.49 -5.77
C PRO A 280 -31.09 -29.48 -6.92
N ARG A 281 -31.89 -29.83 -7.91
CA ARG A 281 -32.28 -29.09 -9.10
C ARG A 281 -33.77 -28.80 -8.90
N TYR A 282 -34.21 -27.55 -8.90
CA TYR A 282 -35.58 -27.19 -9.22
C TYR A 282 -35.57 -25.86 -9.97
N GLY A 283 -36.07 -25.90 -11.20
CA GLY A 283 -36.63 -24.75 -11.89
C GLY A 283 -38.15 -24.84 -11.79
N TYR A 284 -38.81 -23.69 -11.67
CA TYR A 284 -39.60 -23.03 -12.70
C TYR A 284 -39.54 -21.53 -12.43
#